data_AF-A0A0R3E2A9-F1
#
_entry.id   AF-A0A0R3E2A9-F1
#
_cell.length_a   1.000
_cell.length_b   1.000
_cell.length_c   1.000
_cell.angle_alpha   90.00
_cell.angle_beta   90.00
_cell.angle_gamma   90.00
#
_symmetry.space_group_name_H-M   'P 1'
#
loop_
_entity.id
_entity.type
_entity.pdbx_description
1 polymer ?
#
loop_
_entity_poly.entity_id
_entity_poly.type
_entity_poly.pdbx_seq_one_letter_code
_entity_poly.pdbx_strand_id
1 'polypeptide(L)'
;MSSATALSWFARHELRLAWREWFAMMTGGRRRRARAAMIGLLFFAALLHVPAWAVIGRFANLQLPLDKSSLIVISATIFLAWTLMASQAIESVTRVFYARADLDLIMSSPATLANLFSVRIAAIALTVTMMALLFSTPFIDVLLIGGGVRWLAAFGVVIAMGLSAAAIAIAVTILLFRLIGPARTRFVAQILAAIIGAGFVIALQVAAIVSYGTLSRFTILTSGTLAAHAPDIDSIWWWPARATMGDVKALLLLLALGLMLLGCVMAIFSGRFADTAIDAAAYGTSGRKRAKERPFRGGSRQQALRRKEFVLLCRDPWLISQTLMQLLYLVPPALLLWRSFGDSSAALTLITPVIVMAAGQLAGGLAWLTISGEDAPDLVATAPLTPSSVIRAKIEVVLIAIAIIFCPLVAALVFASPLQAAITATMIIIGAASATAIQLWFRVQARRSQFRRRQTSSRLATFAEAFSSIGWAATAALLLTLPTAGIVSGLITAGLVAMTWKFSPRRD
;
A
#
# COMPACT_ATOMS: atom_id res chain seq x y z
N MET A 1 10.98 -24.87 -30.33
CA MET A 1 10.16 -25.02 -29.11
C MET A 1 8.74 -24.61 -29.47
N SER A 2 7.71 -25.41 -29.17
CA SER A 2 6.32 -25.00 -29.41
C SER A 2 5.97 -23.80 -28.51
N SER A 3 5.06 -22.92 -28.95
CA SER A 3 4.64 -21.74 -28.19
C SER A 3 4.20 -22.09 -26.75
N ALA A 4 3.51 -23.22 -26.58
CA ALA A 4 3.08 -23.73 -25.27
C ALA A 4 4.23 -24.21 -24.37
N THR A 5 5.27 -24.86 -24.93
CA THR A 5 6.44 -25.30 -24.15
C THR A 5 7.29 -24.11 -23.71
N ALA A 6 7.40 -23.07 -24.55
CA ALA A 6 8.03 -21.81 -24.15
C ALA A 6 7.25 -21.10 -23.02
N LEU A 7 5.92 -21.00 -23.13
CA LEU A 7 5.07 -20.31 -22.15
C LEU A 7 5.08 -20.99 -20.78
N SER A 8 4.99 -22.32 -20.73
CA SER A 8 5.09 -23.09 -19.49
C SER A 8 6.48 -23.04 -18.84
N TRP A 9 7.54 -22.92 -19.65
CA TRP A 9 8.90 -22.76 -19.14
C TRP A 9 9.10 -21.38 -18.53
N PHE A 10 8.65 -20.31 -19.21
CA PHE A 10 8.71 -18.94 -18.68
C PHE A 10 7.90 -18.79 -17.40
N ALA A 11 6.67 -19.32 -17.35
CA ALA A 11 5.85 -19.29 -16.15
C ALA A 11 6.54 -19.98 -14.95
N ARG A 12 7.15 -21.15 -15.17
CA ARG A 12 7.93 -21.85 -14.14
C ARG A 12 9.20 -21.08 -13.73
N HIS A 13 9.80 -20.33 -14.63
CA HIS A 13 10.97 -19.53 -14.34
C HIS A 13 10.61 -18.32 -13.47
N GLU A 14 9.57 -17.57 -13.85
CA GLU A 14 9.03 -16.44 -13.08
C GLU A 14 8.60 -16.85 -11.68
N LEU A 15 7.87 -17.97 -11.54
CA LEU A 15 7.48 -18.51 -10.24
C LEU A 15 8.70 -18.86 -9.37
N ARG A 16 9.73 -19.47 -9.96
CA ARG A 16 10.98 -19.77 -9.23
C ARG A 16 11.73 -18.51 -8.83
N LEU A 17 11.75 -17.48 -9.68
CA LEU A 17 12.37 -16.21 -9.37
C LEU A 17 11.65 -15.52 -8.21
N ALA A 18 10.32 -15.38 -8.31
CA ALA A 18 9.48 -14.81 -7.27
C ALA A 18 9.64 -15.55 -5.92
N TRP A 19 9.69 -16.88 -5.95
CA TRP A 19 9.93 -17.69 -4.76
C TRP A 19 11.32 -17.44 -4.14
N ARG A 20 12.37 -17.42 -4.97
CA ARG A 20 13.75 -17.17 -4.51
C ARG A 20 13.91 -15.75 -3.96
N GLU A 21 13.30 -14.76 -4.60
CA GLU A 21 13.30 -13.38 -4.12
C GLU A 21 12.57 -13.25 -2.78
N TRP A 22 11.37 -13.82 -2.66
CA TRP A 22 10.62 -13.86 -1.41
C TRP A 22 11.40 -14.53 -0.28
N PHE A 23 11.99 -15.70 -0.56
CA PHE A 23 12.78 -16.43 0.43
C PHE A 23 14.07 -15.68 0.81
N ALA A 24 14.76 -15.07 -0.16
CA ALA A 24 15.94 -14.27 0.10
C ALA A 24 15.63 -13.02 0.95
N MET A 25 14.50 -12.35 0.68
CA MET A 25 14.02 -11.22 1.47
C MET A 25 13.67 -11.62 2.90
N MET A 26 12.92 -12.71 3.09
CA MET A 26 12.53 -13.17 4.44
C MET A 26 13.70 -13.67 5.28
N THR A 27 14.70 -14.29 4.66
CA THR A 27 15.84 -14.90 5.37
C THR A 27 17.06 -13.99 5.46
N GLY A 28 17.04 -12.82 4.81
CA GLY A 28 18.21 -11.96 4.67
C GLY A 28 19.41 -12.68 4.05
N GLY A 29 19.17 -13.68 3.20
CA GLY A 29 20.20 -14.49 2.55
C GLY A 29 20.90 -15.55 3.41
N ARG A 30 20.49 -15.80 4.67
CA ARG A 30 21.12 -16.82 5.53
C ARG A 30 20.13 -17.93 5.92
N ARG A 31 20.45 -19.20 5.55
CA ARG A 31 19.64 -20.40 5.85
C ARG A 31 19.29 -20.57 7.34
N ARG A 32 20.16 -20.16 8.27
CA ARG A 32 19.96 -20.30 9.72
C ARG A 32 18.83 -19.40 10.27
N ARG A 33 18.49 -18.30 9.57
CA ARG A 33 17.37 -17.41 9.95
C ARG A 33 16.00 -17.86 9.42
N ALA A 34 15.96 -18.86 8.55
CA ALA A 34 14.70 -19.36 7.99
C ALA A 34 13.73 -19.87 9.05
N ARG A 35 14.23 -20.60 10.07
CA ARG A 35 13.39 -21.07 11.18
C ARG A 35 12.81 -19.92 12.00
N ALA A 36 13.63 -18.94 12.36
CA ALA A 36 13.17 -17.77 13.12
C ALA A 36 12.17 -16.90 12.33
N ALA A 37 12.41 -16.70 11.03
CA ALA A 37 11.49 -15.97 10.15
C ALA A 37 10.15 -16.72 10.00
N MET A 38 10.18 -18.03 9.87
CA MET A 38 8.99 -18.88 9.78
C MET A 38 8.18 -18.87 11.09
N ILE A 39 8.85 -19.01 12.24
CA ILE A 39 8.21 -18.89 13.56
C ILE A 39 7.59 -17.50 13.72
N GLY A 40 8.32 -16.44 13.34
CA GLY A 40 7.81 -15.06 13.37
C GLY A 40 6.58 -14.88 12.48
N LEU A 41 6.58 -15.44 11.27
CA LEU A 41 5.45 -15.40 10.34
C LEU A 41 4.24 -16.17 10.89
N LEU A 42 4.45 -17.36 11.47
CA LEU A 42 3.38 -18.15 12.09
C LEU A 42 2.79 -17.44 13.31
N PHE A 43 3.63 -16.86 14.16
CA PHE A 43 3.18 -16.07 15.30
C PHE A 43 2.39 -14.85 14.85
N PHE A 44 2.87 -14.13 13.83
CA PHE A 44 2.16 -13.00 13.26
C PHE A 44 0.82 -13.42 12.63
N ALA A 45 0.79 -14.52 11.90
CA ALA A 45 -0.44 -15.08 11.33
C ALA A 45 -1.44 -15.43 12.45
N ALA A 46 -1.00 -16.10 13.52
CA ALA A 46 -1.84 -16.39 14.68
C ALA A 46 -2.35 -15.11 15.36
N LEU A 47 -1.48 -14.10 15.53
CA LEU A 47 -1.86 -12.81 16.10
C LEU A 47 -2.95 -12.10 15.29
N LEU A 48 -2.93 -12.21 13.96
CA LEU A 48 -3.97 -11.63 13.09
C LEU A 48 -5.37 -12.26 13.27
N HIS A 49 -5.47 -13.47 13.84
CA HIS A 49 -6.77 -14.09 14.11
C HIS A 49 -7.51 -13.40 15.26
N VAL A 50 -6.80 -12.77 16.20
CA VAL A 50 -7.40 -12.05 17.33
C VAL A 50 -8.26 -10.86 16.87
N PRO A 51 -7.74 -9.88 16.09
CA PRO A 51 -8.57 -8.81 15.57
C PRO A 51 -9.61 -9.33 14.57
N ALA A 52 -9.32 -10.38 13.80
CA ALA A 52 -10.31 -10.99 12.91
C ALA A 52 -11.53 -11.53 13.69
N TRP A 53 -11.30 -12.20 14.83
CA TRP A 53 -12.37 -12.67 15.70
C TRP A 53 -13.17 -11.53 16.30
N ALA A 54 -12.52 -10.48 16.79
CA ALA A 54 -13.21 -9.31 17.32
C ALA A 54 -14.10 -8.60 16.27
N VAL A 55 -13.66 -8.53 15.02
CA VAL A 55 -14.38 -7.79 13.96
C VAL A 55 -15.53 -8.59 13.37
N ILE A 56 -15.32 -9.88 13.10
CA ILE A 56 -16.21 -10.69 12.26
C ILE A 56 -16.78 -11.92 12.97
N GLY A 57 -16.27 -12.31 14.14
CA GLY A 57 -16.69 -13.53 14.84
C GLY A 57 -18.20 -13.59 15.08
N ARG A 58 -18.85 -12.44 15.35
CA ARG A 58 -20.31 -12.31 15.51
C ARG A 58 -21.13 -12.70 14.27
N PHE A 59 -20.53 -12.64 13.08
CA PHE A 59 -21.19 -12.93 11.81
C PHE A 59 -21.07 -14.41 11.41
N ALA A 60 -20.33 -15.23 12.16
CA ALA A 60 -20.07 -16.62 11.79
C ALA A 60 -21.36 -17.47 11.70
N ASN A 61 -22.37 -17.15 12.51
CA ASN A 61 -23.64 -17.88 12.56
C ASN A 61 -24.69 -17.41 11.53
N LEU A 62 -24.38 -16.45 10.66
CA LEU A 62 -25.31 -16.02 9.60
C LEU A 62 -25.66 -17.20 8.68
N GLN A 63 -26.94 -17.32 8.33
CA GLN A 63 -27.44 -18.37 7.44
C GLN A 63 -28.28 -17.77 6.32
N LEU A 64 -28.34 -18.46 5.19
CA LEU A 64 -29.30 -18.13 4.12
C LEU A 64 -30.72 -18.54 4.57
N PRO A 65 -31.77 -17.78 4.21
CA PRO A 65 -31.75 -16.55 3.42
C PRO A 65 -31.28 -15.34 4.24
N LEU A 66 -30.45 -14.49 3.62
CA LEU A 66 -29.97 -13.26 4.25
C LEU A 66 -31.05 -12.18 4.18
N ASP A 67 -31.18 -11.40 5.25
CA ASP A 67 -31.94 -10.16 5.24
C ASP A 67 -31.26 -9.10 4.35
N LYS A 68 -32.06 -8.15 3.81
CA LYS A 68 -31.56 -7.10 2.91
C LYS A 68 -30.41 -6.28 3.53
N SER A 69 -30.45 -6.03 4.85
CA SER A 69 -29.40 -5.28 5.55
C SER A 69 -28.08 -6.06 5.57
N SER A 70 -28.11 -7.36 5.91
CA SER A 70 -26.91 -8.21 5.83
C SER A 70 -26.35 -8.30 4.40
N LEU A 71 -27.21 -8.40 3.39
CA LEU A 71 -26.79 -8.40 1.98
C LEU A 71 -26.06 -7.11 1.59
N ILE A 72 -26.57 -5.95 2.02
CA ILE A 72 -25.93 -4.64 1.79
C ILE A 72 -24.56 -4.59 2.47
N VAL A 73 -24.48 -4.94 3.76
CA VAL A 73 -23.23 -4.86 4.54
C VAL A 73 -22.16 -5.79 3.98
N ILE A 74 -22.51 -7.05 3.66
CA ILE A 74 -21.57 -8.02 3.08
C ILE A 74 -21.11 -7.54 1.70
N SER A 75 -22.03 -7.13 0.83
CA SER A 75 -21.68 -6.68 -0.53
C SER A 75 -20.83 -5.41 -0.52
N ALA A 76 -21.13 -4.45 0.36
CA ALA A 76 -20.32 -3.24 0.53
C ALA A 76 -18.92 -3.56 1.06
N THR A 77 -18.79 -4.55 1.95
CA THR A 77 -17.50 -5.01 2.47
C THR A 77 -16.68 -5.70 1.39
N ILE A 78 -17.31 -6.58 0.60
CA ILE A 78 -16.67 -7.23 -0.55
C ILE A 78 -16.25 -6.18 -1.58
N PHE A 79 -17.13 -5.22 -1.90
CA PHE A 79 -16.82 -4.15 -2.84
C PHE A 79 -15.65 -3.29 -2.36
N LEU A 80 -15.61 -2.93 -1.07
CA LEU A 80 -14.47 -2.24 -0.46
C LEU A 80 -13.17 -3.04 -0.60
N ALA A 81 -13.19 -4.34 -0.28
CA ALA A 81 -12.01 -5.18 -0.44
C ALA A 81 -11.57 -5.24 -1.91
N TRP A 82 -12.53 -5.29 -2.83
CA TRP A 82 -12.28 -5.31 -4.27
C TRP A 82 -11.67 -3.99 -4.77
N THR A 83 -12.13 -2.83 -4.32
CA THR A 83 -11.53 -1.54 -4.72
C THR A 83 -10.09 -1.39 -4.22
N LEU A 84 -9.81 -1.86 -2.99
CA LEU A 84 -8.45 -1.92 -2.47
C LEU A 84 -7.56 -2.85 -3.29
N MET A 85 -8.07 -4.02 -3.69
CA MET A 85 -7.35 -4.94 -4.58
C MET A 85 -7.10 -4.34 -5.96
N ALA A 86 -8.08 -3.65 -6.54
CA ALA A 86 -7.94 -2.98 -7.84
C ALA A 86 -6.89 -1.85 -7.79
N SER A 87 -6.88 -1.07 -6.71
CA SER A 87 -5.84 -0.06 -6.45
C SER A 87 -4.44 -0.67 -6.43
N GLN A 88 -4.24 -1.74 -5.65
CA GLN A 88 -2.96 -2.45 -5.59
C GLN A 88 -2.56 -3.09 -6.92
N ALA A 89 -3.54 -3.60 -7.68
CA ALA A 89 -3.29 -4.14 -9.01
C ALA A 89 -2.80 -3.05 -9.98
N ILE A 90 -3.41 -1.85 -10.01
CA ILE A 90 -2.96 -0.73 -10.85
C ILE A 90 -1.51 -0.33 -10.49
N GLU A 91 -1.18 -0.28 -9.20
CA GLU A 91 0.19 0.01 -8.77
C GLU A 91 1.18 -1.09 -9.18
N SER A 92 0.80 -2.36 -9.04
CA SER A 92 1.63 -3.49 -9.44
C SER A 92 1.90 -3.50 -10.95
N VAL A 93 0.84 -3.32 -11.74
CA VAL A 93 0.87 -3.22 -13.20
C VAL A 93 1.83 -2.11 -13.62
N THR A 94 1.62 -0.88 -13.15
CA THR A 94 2.50 0.25 -13.48
C THR A 94 3.96 0.02 -13.05
N ARG A 95 4.21 -0.60 -11.90
CA ARG A 95 5.58 -0.90 -11.46
C ARG A 95 6.28 -1.89 -12.38
N VAL A 96 5.60 -2.96 -12.78
CA VAL A 96 6.15 -3.99 -13.68
C VAL A 96 6.36 -3.45 -15.09
N PHE A 97 5.47 -2.58 -15.58
CA PHE A 97 5.57 -2.00 -16.92
C PHE A 97 6.62 -0.91 -17.05
N TYR A 98 6.88 -0.13 -16.00
CA TYR A 98 7.82 1.00 -16.03
C TYR A 98 9.20 0.68 -15.41
N ALA A 99 9.47 -0.58 -15.07
CA ALA A 99 10.79 -1.00 -14.60
C ALA A 99 11.82 -0.93 -15.75
N ARG A 100 12.54 0.20 -15.81
CA ARG A 100 13.51 0.68 -16.81
C ARG A 100 14.61 -0.27 -17.31
N ALA A 101 14.73 -1.49 -16.79
CA ALA A 101 15.89 -2.37 -17.05
C ALA A 101 15.55 -3.69 -17.76
N ASP A 102 14.30 -4.15 -17.70
CA ASP A 102 13.97 -5.47 -18.25
C ASP A 102 13.50 -5.36 -19.72
N LEU A 103 12.87 -4.26 -20.11
CA LEU A 103 12.26 -4.09 -21.43
C LEU A 103 13.31 -4.06 -22.55
N ASP A 104 14.40 -3.31 -22.39
CA ASP A 104 15.50 -3.24 -23.37
C ASP A 104 16.21 -4.59 -23.55
N LEU A 105 16.31 -5.37 -22.46
CA LEU A 105 16.90 -6.72 -22.49
C LEU A 105 15.95 -7.74 -23.14
N ILE A 106 14.65 -7.56 -22.98
CA ILE A 106 13.63 -8.41 -23.59
C ILE A 106 13.47 -8.12 -25.08
N MET A 107 13.55 -6.85 -25.49
CA MET A 107 13.50 -6.44 -26.90
C MET A 107 14.71 -6.94 -27.71
N SER A 108 15.84 -7.21 -27.06
CA SER A 108 17.01 -7.82 -27.72
C SER A 108 16.97 -9.36 -27.74
N SER A 109 15.96 -9.99 -27.13
CA SER A 109 15.80 -11.44 -27.10
C SER A 109 14.92 -11.97 -28.24
N PRO A 110 15.17 -13.18 -28.77
CA PRO A 110 14.38 -13.77 -29.85
C PRO A 110 12.99 -14.27 -29.40
N ALA A 111 12.53 -13.94 -28.19
CA ALA A 111 11.24 -14.38 -27.67
C ALA A 111 10.09 -13.51 -28.20
N THR A 112 8.99 -14.16 -28.61
CA THR A 112 7.77 -13.45 -29.02
C THR A 112 7.21 -12.62 -27.86
N LEU A 113 7.22 -11.29 -27.99
CA LEU A 113 6.80 -10.32 -26.97
C LEU A 113 5.40 -10.59 -26.38
N ALA A 114 4.46 -11.09 -27.20
CA ALA A 114 3.10 -11.42 -26.78
C ALA A 114 3.07 -12.50 -25.67
N ASN A 115 3.84 -13.58 -25.83
CA ASN A 115 3.87 -14.68 -24.85
C ASN A 115 4.46 -14.24 -23.50
N LEU A 116 5.52 -13.42 -23.54
CA LEU A 116 6.14 -12.91 -22.32
C LEU A 116 5.20 -11.95 -21.58
N PHE A 117 4.46 -11.12 -22.31
CA PHE A 117 3.47 -10.22 -21.73
C PHE A 117 2.29 -10.97 -21.10
N SER A 118 1.77 -12.01 -21.76
CA SER A 118 0.73 -12.87 -21.19
C SER A 118 1.17 -13.53 -19.88
N VAL A 119 2.42 -13.99 -19.80
CA VAL A 119 3.00 -14.54 -18.56
C VAL A 119 3.11 -13.45 -17.48
N ARG A 120 3.52 -12.22 -17.83
CA ARG A 120 3.58 -11.11 -16.87
C ARG A 120 2.21 -10.70 -16.35
N ILE A 121 1.19 -10.63 -17.21
CA ILE A 121 -0.20 -10.40 -16.79
C ILE A 121 -0.66 -11.48 -15.81
N ALA A 122 -0.44 -12.75 -16.16
CA ALA A 122 -0.81 -13.87 -15.31
C ALA A 122 -0.08 -13.84 -13.96
N ALA A 123 1.22 -13.47 -13.97
CA ALA A 123 2.01 -13.32 -12.76
C ALA A 123 1.51 -12.18 -11.86
N ILE A 124 1.10 -11.04 -12.45
CA ILE A 124 0.50 -9.93 -11.69
C ILE A 124 -0.83 -10.37 -11.07
N ALA A 125 -1.73 -10.97 -11.87
CA ALA A 125 -3.00 -11.47 -11.37
C ALA A 125 -2.82 -12.48 -10.24
N LEU A 126 -1.89 -13.44 -10.40
CA LEU A 126 -1.55 -14.41 -9.37
C LEU A 126 -1.01 -13.73 -8.11
N THR A 127 -0.10 -12.76 -8.25
CA THR A 127 0.54 -12.09 -7.11
C THR A 127 -0.48 -11.27 -6.31
N VAL A 128 -1.36 -10.54 -6.98
CA VAL A 128 -2.44 -9.76 -6.33
C VAL A 128 -3.41 -10.68 -5.62
N THR A 129 -3.86 -11.75 -6.29
CA THR A 129 -4.77 -12.74 -5.70
C THR A 129 -4.15 -13.45 -4.50
N MET A 130 -2.89 -13.91 -4.61
CA MET A 130 -2.20 -14.59 -3.50
C MET A 130 -2.00 -13.66 -2.29
N MET A 131 -1.70 -12.38 -2.51
CA MET A 131 -1.63 -11.41 -1.42
C MET A 131 -2.98 -11.23 -0.74
N ALA A 132 -4.04 -11.05 -1.52
CA ALA A 132 -5.39 -10.92 -0.99
C ALA A 132 -5.82 -12.16 -0.20
N LEU A 133 -5.53 -13.35 -0.73
CA LEU A 133 -5.78 -14.63 -0.04
C LEU A 133 -5.06 -14.66 1.31
N LEU A 134 -3.76 -14.38 1.34
CA LEU A 134 -2.96 -14.38 2.57
C LEU A 134 -3.53 -13.43 3.64
N PHE A 135 -3.99 -12.24 3.24
CA PHE A 135 -4.61 -11.28 4.16
C PHE A 135 -6.02 -11.68 4.61
N SER A 136 -6.78 -12.32 3.73
CA SER A 136 -8.15 -12.77 4.01
C SER A 136 -8.20 -14.06 4.84
N THR A 137 -7.15 -14.89 4.82
CA THR A 137 -7.08 -16.16 5.55
C THR A 137 -7.51 -16.06 7.02
N PRO A 138 -6.94 -15.18 7.88
CA PRO A 138 -7.37 -15.12 9.28
C PRO A 138 -8.84 -14.73 9.46
N PHE A 139 -9.41 -13.98 8.51
CA PHE A 139 -10.82 -13.58 8.54
C PHE A 139 -11.73 -14.77 8.16
N ILE A 140 -11.36 -15.50 7.12
CA ILE A 140 -12.12 -16.66 6.64
C ILE A 140 -11.99 -17.84 7.61
N ASP A 141 -10.81 -18.08 8.19
CA ASP A 141 -10.56 -19.16 9.13
C ASP A 141 -11.39 -18.99 10.41
N VAL A 142 -11.52 -17.76 10.91
CA VAL A 142 -12.40 -17.50 12.06
C VAL A 142 -13.86 -17.79 11.73
N LEU A 143 -14.33 -17.41 10.54
CA LEU A 143 -15.70 -17.69 10.10
C LEU A 143 -15.92 -19.19 9.86
N LEU A 144 -14.91 -19.89 9.36
CA LEU A 144 -14.91 -21.35 9.20
C LEU A 144 -15.02 -22.06 10.56
N ILE A 145 -14.23 -21.64 11.55
CA ILE A 145 -14.24 -22.20 12.90
C ILE A 145 -15.59 -21.92 13.59
N GLY A 146 -16.14 -20.72 13.43
CA GLY A 146 -17.40 -20.33 14.08
C GLY A 146 -18.67 -20.78 13.36
N GLY A 147 -18.64 -20.89 12.01
CA GLY A 147 -19.83 -21.02 11.15
C GLY A 147 -19.82 -22.20 10.18
N GLY A 148 -18.73 -22.97 10.15
CA GLY A 148 -18.60 -24.22 9.38
C GLY A 148 -18.10 -24.06 7.94
N VAL A 149 -18.05 -25.20 7.23
CA VAL A 149 -17.36 -25.40 5.94
C VAL A 149 -17.82 -24.46 4.83
N ARG A 150 -19.06 -23.93 4.89
CA ARG A 150 -19.61 -23.00 3.89
C ARG A 150 -18.71 -21.78 3.63
N TRP A 151 -18.03 -21.30 4.66
CA TRP A 151 -17.17 -20.12 4.59
C TRP A 151 -15.92 -20.34 3.73
N LEU A 152 -15.57 -21.59 3.39
CA LEU A 152 -14.54 -21.87 2.39
C LEU A 152 -14.86 -21.25 1.02
N ALA A 153 -16.14 -21.06 0.70
CA ALA A 153 -16.56 -20.39 -0.52
C ALA A 153 -16.05 -18.94 -0.61
N ALA A 154 -15.79 -18.28 0.53
CA ALA A 154 -15.21 -16.95 0.57
C ALA A 154 -13.82 -16.89 -0.07
N PHE A 155 -13.00 -17.95 0.02
CA PHE A 155 -11.72 -18.02 -0.71
C PHE A 155 -11.93 -17.94 -2.22
N GLY A 156 -12.96 -18.61 -2.74
CA GLY A 156 -13.32 -18.55 -4.15
C GLY A 156 -13.75 -17.14 -4.59
N VAL A 157 -14.49 -16.42 -3.74
CA VAL A 157 -14.85 -15.02 -4.00
C VAL A 157 -13.61 -14.13 -4.04
N VAL A 158 -12.65 -14.31 -3.12
CA VAL A 158 -11.37 -13.58 -3.15
C VAL A 158 -10.58 -13.85 -4.43
N ILE A 159 -10.60 -15.09 -4.94
CA ILE A 159 -9.98 -15.44 -6.23
C ILE A 159 -10.67 -14.68 -7.37
N ALA A 160 -12.00 -14.68 -7.43
CA ALA A 160 -12.76 -13.97 -8.46
C ALA A 160 -12.49 -12.45 -8.41
N MET A 161 -12.39 -11.88 -7.20
CA MET A 161 -12.01 -10.49 -6.98
C MET A 161 -10.60 -10.20 -7.51
N GLY A 162 -9.62 -11.06 -7.23
CA GLY A 162 -8.24 -10.89 -7.69
C GLY A 162 -8.10 -10.94 -9.20
N LEU A 163 -8.77 -11.89 -9.86
CA LEU A 163 -8.79 -12.01 -11.32
C LEU A 163 -9.42 -10.77 -11.98
N SER A 164 -10.59 -10.35 -11.50
CA SER A 164 -11.31 -9.20 -12.04
C SER A 164 -10.57 -7.88 -11.80
N ALA A 165 -10.05 -7.67 -10.58
CA ALA A 165 -9.26 -6.49 -10.23
C ALA A 165 -8.00 -6.37 -11.09
N ALA A 166 -7.27 -7.48 -11.31
CA ALA A 166 -6.09 -7.50 -12.17
C ALA A 166 -6.45 -7.18 -13.62
N ALA A 167 -7.50 -7.80 -14.16
CA ALA A 167 -7.95 -7.55 -15.53
C ALA A 167 -8.30 -6.08 -15.77
N ILE A 168 -9.07 -5.47 -14.85
CA ILE A 168 -9.44 -4.06 -14.93
C ILE A 168 -8.22 -3.15 -14.78
N ALA A 169 -7.33 -3.44 -13.82
CA ALA A 169 -6.11 -2.65 -13.63
C ALA A 169 -5.21 -2.62 -14.87
N ILE A 170 -5.06 -3.77 -15.54
CA ILE A 170 -4.31 -3.88 -16.79
C ILE A 170 -4.99 -3.07 -17.89
N ALA A 171 -6.29 -3.26 -18.11
CA ALA A 171 -7.04 -2.53 -19.15
C ALA A 171 -6.94 -1.01 -18.95
N VAL A 172 -7.15 -0.54 -17.71
CA VAL A 172 -7.06 0.87 -17.34
C VAL A 172 -5.65 1.42 -17.56
N THR A 173 -4.62 0.70 -17.13
CA THR A 173 -3.24 1.18 -17.26
C THR A 173 -2.81 1.29 -18.73
N ILE A 174 -3.21 0.33 -19.56
CA ILE A 174 -2.92 0.36 -21.00
C ILE A 174 -3.74 1.47 -21.69
N LEU A 175 -4.98 1.69 -21.29
CA LEU A 175 -5.79 2.79 -21.81
C LEU A 175 -5.15 4.15 -21.46
N LEU A 176 -4.72 4.34 -20.21
CA LEU A 176 -4.00 5.54 -19.77
C LEU A 176 -2.70 5.75 -20.53
N PHE A 177 -2.01 4.66 -20.89
CA PHE A 177 -0.84 4.74 -21.76
C PHE A 177 -1.19 5.36 -23.11
N ARG A 178 -2.24 4.86 -23.76
CA ARG A 178 -2.64 5.32 -25.10
C ARG A 178 -3.14 6.75 -25.09
N LEU A 179 -3.88 7.15 -24.06
CA LEU A 179 -4.52 8.46 -24.03
C LEU A 179 -3.56 9.59 -23.63
N ILE A 180 -2.62 9.33 -22.71
CA ILE A 180 -1.80 10.39 -22.07
C ILE A 180 -0.30 10.19 -22.32
N GLY A 181 0.09 9.03 -22.87
CA GLY A 181 1.47 8.68 -23.18
C GLY A 181 2.29 8.23 -21.96
N PRO A 182 3.40 7.49 -22.19
CA PRO A 182 4.18 6.81 -21.16
C PRO A 182 4.66 7.71 -20.02
N ALA A 183 4.98 8.97 -20.35
CA ALA A 183 5.58 9.92 -19.40
C ALA A 183 4.65 10.26 -18.23
N ARG A 184 3.33 10.29 -18.47
CA ARG A 184 2.33 10.72 -17.48
C ARG A 184 1.52 9.56 -16.90
N THR A 185 1.44 8.43 -17.61
CA THR A 185 0.66 7.26 -17.18
C THR A 185 1.03 6.80 -15.78
N ARG A 186 2.33 6.74 -15.43
CA ARG A 186 2.73 6.32 -14.07
C ARG A 186 2.11 7.21 -13.00
N PHE A 187 2.21 8.52 -13.18
CA PHE A 187 1.67 9.50 -12.23
C PHE A 187 0.15 9.44 -12.17
N VAL A 188 -0.52 9.43 -13.33
CA VAL A 188 -1.99 9.39 -13.40
C VAL A 188 -2.56 8.08 -12.85
N ALA A 189 -1.93 6.96 -13.16
CA ALA A 189 -2.34 5.65 -12.66
C ALA A 189 -2.15 5.54 -11.13
N GLN A 190 -1.12 6.16 -10.56
CA GLN A 190 -0.96 6.26 -9.10
C GLN A 190 -2.07 7.09 -8.46
N ILE A 191 -2.42 8.23 -9.05
CA ILE A 191 -3.56 9.05 -8.59
C ILE A 191 -4.85 8.22 -8.66
N LEU A 192 -5.09 7.54 -9.78
CA LEU A 192 -6.28 6.72 -9.96
C LEU A 192 -6.33 5.55 -8.98
N ALA A 193 -5.21 4.88 -8.73
CA ALA A 193 -5.10 3.85 -7.71
C ALA A 193 -5.44 4.41 -6.32
N ALA A 194 -4.91 5.58 -5.96
CA ALA A 194 -5.22 6.23 -4.69
C ALA A 194 -6.71 6.58 -4.57
N ILE A 195 -7.30 7.14 -5.62
CA ILE A 195 -8.73 7.49 -5.66
C ILE A 195 -9.60 6.24 -5.56
N ILE A 196 -9.30 5.17 -6.29
CA ILE A 196 -10.09 3.93 -6.25
C ILE A 196 -9.98 3.26 -4.86
N GLY A 197 -8.77 3.20 -4.30
CA GLY A 197 -8.53 2.55 -3.01
C GLY A 197 -9.13 3.32 -1.84
N ALA A 198 -8.85 4.63 -1.75
CA ALA A 198 -9.31 5.46 -0.63
C ALA A 198 -10.72 6.03 -0.85
N GLY A 199 -11.14 6.24 -2.10
CA GLY A 199 -12.36 6.95 -2.44
C GLY A 199 -13.64 6.29 -1.93
N PHE A 200 -13.76 4.96 -2.00
CA PHE A 200 -14.94 4.27 -1.46
C PHE A 200 -15.04 4.41 0.06
N VAL A 201 -13.91 4.26 0.76
CA VAL A 201 -13.83 4.48 2.22
C VAL A 201 -14.21 5.91 2.58
N ILE A 202 -13.61 6.88 1.90
CA ILE A 202 -13.84 8.30 2.13
C ILE A 202 -15.30 8.63 1.85
N ALA A 203 -15.87 8.15 0.74
CA ALA A 203 -17.27 8.39 0.39
C ALA A 203 -18.24 7.86 1.46
N LEU A 204 -18.04 6.63 1.95
CA LEU A 204 -18.85 6.09 3.04
C LEU A 204 -18.68 6.90 4.33
N GLN A 205 -17.48 7.36 4.65
CA GLN A 205 -17.25 8.19 5.84
C GLN A 205 -17.89 9.57 5.70
N VAL A 206 -17.72 10.24 4.55
CA VAL A 206 -18.34 11.53 4.25
C VAL A 206 -19.86 11.42 4.37
N ALA A 207 -20.46 10.40 3.76
CA ALA A 207 -21.89 10.18 3.88
C ALA A 207 -22.31 9.92 5.34
N ALA A 208 -21.52 9.18 6.14
CA ALA A 208 -21.85 8.89 7.55
C ALA A 208 -21.87 10.18 8.38
N ILE A 209 -20.87 11.02 8.14
CA ILE A 209 -20.69 12.31 8.80
C ILE A 209 -21.83 13.26 8.41
N VAL A 210 -22.15 13.36 7.12
CA VAL A 210 -23.18 14.26 6.60
C VAL A 210 -24.59 13.82 7.02
N SER A 211 -24.89 12.53 6.98
CA SER A 211 -26.25 12.02 7.24
C SER A 211 -26.52 11.75 8.72
N TYR A 212 -25.55 11.26 9.49
CA TYR A 212 -25.77 10.77 10.86
C TYR A 212 -24.85 11.39 11.91
N GLY A 213 -23.90 12.25 11.53
CA GLY A 213 -22.94 12.84 12.47
C GLY A 213 -21.98 11.82 13.09
N THR A 214 -21.88 10.60 12.55
CA THR A 214 -20.98 9.55 13.05
C THR A 214 -19.96 9.13 11.99
N LEU A 215 -18.86 8.52 12.43
CA LEU A 215 -17.89 7.85 11.53
C LEU A 215 -18.32 6.42 11.15
N SER A 216 -19.41 5.92 11.76
CA SER A 216 -19.81 4.53 11.61
C SER A 216 -20.44 4.31 10.24
N ARG A 217 -19.66 3.68 9.35
CA ARG A 217 -20.12 3.25 8.01
C ARG A 217 -21.33 2.31 8.10
N PHE A 218 -21.41 1.54 9.19
CA PHE A 218 -22.50 0.61 9.44
C PHE A 218 -23.84 1.32 9.58
N THR A 219 -23.89 2.52 10.17
CA THR A 219 -25.15 3.25 10.37
C THR A 219 -25.82 3.65 9.05
N ILE A 220 -25.04 3.94 8.01
CA ILE A 220 -25.57 4.16 6.66
C ILE A 220 -25.98 2.84 6.02
N LEU A 221 -25.11 1.83 6.08
CA LEU A 221 -25.32 0.55 5.39
C LEU A 221 -26.53 -0.22 5.95
N THR A 222 -26.92 0.03 7.20
CA THR A 222 -28.11 -0.54 7.83
C THR A 222 -29.31 0.40 7.83
N SER A 223 -29.27 1.53 7.12
CA SER A 223 -30.37 2.50 7.15
C SER A 223 -31.57 2.03 6.33
N GLY A 224 -32.78 2.34 6.82
CA GLY A 224 -34.03 2.00 6.12
C GLY A 224 -34.15 2.65 4.74
N THR A 225 -33.49 3.79 4.50
CA THR A 225 -33.50 4.49 3.21
C THR A 225 -32.69 3.78 2.14
N LEU A 226 -31.54 3.19 2.50
CA LEU A 226 -30.76 2.34 1.60
C LEU A 226 -31.45 1.00 1.36
N ALA A 227 -32.08 0.42 2.37
CA ALA A 227 -32.87 -0.81 2.21
C ALA A 227 -34.08 -0.62 1.27
N ALA A 228 -34.65 0.58 1.23
CA ALA A 228 -35.77 0.93 0.33
C ALA A 228 -35.35 1.10 -1.13
N HIS A 229 -34.12 1.56 -1.40
CA HIS A 229 -33.56 1.70 -2.76
C HIS A 229 -32.72 0.48 -3.19
N ALA A 230 -32.56 -0.51 -2.31
CA ALA A 230 -31.77 -1.69 -2.60
C ALA A 230 -32.47 -2.59 -3.63
N PRO A 231 -31.72 -3.17 -4.58
CA PRO A 231 -32.26 -4.14 -5.54
C PRO A 231 -32.96 -5.32 -4.83
N ASP A 232 -33.91 -5.94 -5.53
CA ASP A 232 -34.60 -7.13 -5.03
C ASP A 232 -33.63 -8.25 -4.61
N ILE A 233 -34.06 -9.08 -3.67
CA ILE A 233 -33.22 -10.10 -3.00
C ILE A 233 -32.62 -11.09 -4.02
N ASP A 234 -33.30 -11.33 -5.14
CA ASP A 234 -32.84 -12.23 -6.19
C ASP A 234 -31.85 -11.61 -7.18
N SER A 235 -31.61 -10.30 -7.08
CA SER A 235 -30.79 -9.55 -8.04
C SER A 235 -29.35 -10.07 -8.16
N ILE A 236 -28.81 -9.97 -9.37
CA ILE A 236 -27.43 -10.37 -9.73
C ILE A 236 -26.39 -9.64 -8.86
N TRP A 237 -26.70 -8.42 -8.42
CA TRP A 237 -25.82 -7.62 -7.56
C TRP A 237 -25.48 -8.30 -6.22
N TRP A 238 -26.31 -9.24 -5.76
CA TRP A 238 -26.10 -10.00 -4.53
C TRP A 238 -25.27 -11.28 -4.71
N TRP A 239 -24.85 -11.63 -5.93
CA TRP A 239 -24.04 -12.83 -6.18
C TRP A 239 -22.77 -12.91 -5.34
N PRO A 240 -21.97 -11.83 -5.15
CA PRO A 240 -20.78 -11.91 -4.31
C PRO A 240 -21.10 -12.27 -2.86
N ALA A 241 -22.13 -11.66 -2.27
CA ALA A 241 -22.57 -11.96 -0.90
C ALA A 241 -23.12 -13.39 -0.78
N ARG A 242 -23.97 -13.82 -1.74
CA ARG A 242 -24.49 -15.20 -1.78
C ARG A 242 -23.37 -16.24 -1.92
N ALA A 243 -22.39 -15.97 -2.80
CA ALA A 243 -21.24 -16.82 -3.00
C ALA A 243 -20.39 -16.97 -1.73
N THR A 244 -20.17 -15.88 -0.97
CA THR A 244 -19.44 -15.98 0.31
C THR A 244 -20.15 -16.85 1.35
N MET A 245 -21.48 -16.94 1.28
CA MET A 245 -22.30 -17.76 2.19
C MET A 245 -22.41 -19.23 1.76
N GLY A 246 -21.77 -19.63 0.65
CA GLY A 246 -21.75 -21.01 0.17
C GLY A 246 -22.65 -21.31 -1.03
N ASP A 247 -23.23 -20.30 -1.70
CA ASP A 247 -23.91 -20.52 -2.98
C ASP A 247 -22.90 -20.86 -4.09
N VAL A 248 -22.81 -22.15 -4.39
CA VAL A 248 -21.87 -22.70 -5.38
C VAL A 248 -22.16 -22.18 -6.78
N LYS A 249 -23.43 -21.95 -7.15
CA LYS A 249 -23.78 -21.46 -8.50
C LYS A 249 -23.28 -20.04 -8.69
N ALA A 250 -23.58 -19.15 -7.72
CA ALA A 250 -23.09 -17.79 -7.75
C ALA A 250 -21.55 -17.74 -7.77
N LEU A 251 -20.90 -18.60 -6.99
CA LEU A 251 -19.43 -18.68 -6.95
C LEU A 251 -18.82 -19.10 -8.30
N LEU A 252 -19.33 -20.15 -8.93
CA LEU A 252 -18.83 -20.63 -10.22
C LEU A 252 -19.01 -19.58 -11.32
N LEU A 253 -20.14 -18.86 -11.33
CA LEU A 253 -20.38 -17.77 -12.27
C LEU A 253 -19.40 -16.61 -12.08
N LEU A 254 -19.11 -16.21 -10.83
CA LEU A 254 -18.13 -15.16 -10.53
C LEU A 254 -16.71 -15.56 -10.96
N LEU A 255 -16.32 -16.81 -10.73
CA LEU A 255 -15.02 -17.33 -11.18
C LEU A 255 -14.92 -17.37 -12.70
N ALA A 256 -15.96 -17.88 -13.37
CA ALA A 256 -16.02 -17.91 -14.83
C ALA A 256 -15.94 -16.51 -15.44
N LEU A 257 -16.68 -15.54 -14.87
CA LEU A 257 -16.67 -14.15 -15.31
C LEU A 257 -15.30 -13.48 -15.08
N GLY A 258 -14.66 -13.75 -13.93
CA GLY A 258 -13.31 -13.25 -13.64
C GLY A 258 -12.26 -13.81 -14.61
N LEU A 259 -12.30 -15.11 -14.91
CA LEU A 259 -11.41 -15.76 -15.88
C LEU A 259 -11.66 -15.27 -17.30
N MET A 260 -12.93 -15.13 -17.71
CA MET A 260 -13.30 -14.62 -19.01
C MET A 260 -12.83 -13.17 -19.19
N LEU A 261 -13.04 -12.31 -18.19
CA LEU A 261 -12.58 -10.93 -18.22
C LEU A 261 -11.05 -10.84 -18.36
N LEU A 262 -10.31 -11.62 -17.58
CA LEU A 262 -8.85 -11.68 -17.68
C LEU A 262 -8.39 -12.20 -19.05
N GLY A 263 -9.03 -13.26 -19.55
CA GLY A 263 -8.76 -13.84 -20.87
C GLY A 263 -9.02 -12.85 -22.00
N CYS A 264 -10.13 -12.12 -21.96
CA CYS A 264 -10.46 -11.06 -22.91
C CYS A 264 -9.42 -9.94 -22.89
N VAL A 265 -9.01 -9.47 -21.71
CA VAL A 265 -7.96 -8.44 -21.58
C VAL A 265 -6.64 -8.95 -22.16
N MET A 266 -6.24 -10.19 -21.86
CA MET A 266 -5.03 -10.80 -22.42
C MET A 266 -5.10 -10.90 -23.95
N ALA A 267 -6.25 -11.30 -24.50
CA ALA A 267 -6.44 -11.42 -25.94
C ALA A 267 -6.40 -10.04 -26.66
N ILE A 268 -7.09 -9.04 -26.12
CA ILE A 268 -7.21 -7.70 -26.73
C ILE A 268 -5.87 -6.95 -26.69
N PHE A 269 -5.10 -7.09 -25.61
CA PHE A 269 -3.94 -6.23 -25.37
C PHE A 269 -2.58 -6.89 -25.61
N SER A 270 -2.49 -8.21 -25.75
CA SER A 270 -1.20 -8.91 -25.99
C SER A 270 -0.51 -8.53 -27.30
N GLY A 271 -1.26 -8.32 -28.39
CA GLY A 271 -0.71 -7.99 -29.71
C GLY A 271 -0.27 -6.53 -29.87
N ARG A 272 -0.95 -5.59 -29.19
CA ARG A 272 -0.73 -4.14 -29.34
C ARG A 272 0.35 -3.56 -28.40
N PHE A 273 1.03 -4.44 -27.67
CA PHE A 273 1.99 -4.07 -26.64
C PHE A 273 3.39 -3.74 -27.20
N ALA A 274 3.80 -4.36 -28.32
CA ALA A 274 5.11 -4.11 -28.92
C ALA A 274 5.28 -2.62 -29.26
N ASP A 275 4.28 -2.02 -29.90
CA ASP A 275 4.28 -0.60 -30.27
C ASP A 275 4.37 0.31 -29.03
N THR A 276 3.58 -0.03 -28.01
CA THR A 276 3.50 0.68 -26.71
C THR A 276 4.85 0.63 -25.97
N ALA A 277 5.51 -0.51 -25.98
CA ALA A 277 6.79 -0.74 -25.34
C ALA A 277 7.93 0.00 -26.05
N ILE A 278 7.95 -0.02 -27.38
CA ILE A 278 8.95 0.67 -28.22
C ILE A 278 8.89 2.19 -28.00
N ASP A 279 7.68 2.76 -27.98
CA ASP A 279 7.47 4.19 -27.70
C ASP A 279 7.93 4.59 -26.29
N ALA A 280 7.73 3.71 -25.30
CA ALA A 280 8.20 3.94 -23.92
C ALA A 280 9.73 3.86 -23.78
N ALA A 281 10.39 2.94 -24.50
CA ALA A 281 11.84 2.78 -24.51
C ALA A 281 12.53 3.95 -25.24
N ALA A 282 11.97 4.40 -26.37
CA ALA A 282 12.46 5.56 -27.12
C ALA A 282 12.42 6.86 -26.30
N TYR A 283 11.57 6.96 -25.27
CA TYR A 283 11.50 8.11 -24.38
C TYR A 283 12.77 8.30 -23.50
N GLY A 284 13.63 7.27 -23.40
CA GLY A 284 14.88 7.32 -22.64
C GLY A 284 15.99 8.15 -23.29
N THR A 285 15.95 8.36 -24.61
CA THR A 285 16.92 9.23 -25.30
C THR A 285 16.54 10.69 -25.06
N SER A 286 16.99 11.21 -23.92
CA SER A 286 16.94 12.63 -23.64
C SER A 286 17.64 13.37 -24.78
N GLY A 287 16.87 14.08 -25.60
CA GLY A 287 17.40 14.95 -26.63
C GLY A 287 18.51 15.81 -26.06
N ARG A 288 19.62 15.90 -26.80
CA ARG A 288 20.89 16.56 -26.44
C ARG A 288 20.67 18.04 -26.14
N LYS A 289 20.10 18.37 -24.99
CA LYS A 289 19.98 19.74 -24.51
C LYS A 289 21.40 20.22 -24.22
N ARG A 290 21.83 21.26 -24.92
CA ARG A 290 23.11 21.95 -24.73
C ARG A 290 23.26 22.25 -23.23
N ALA A 291 24.15 21.55 -22.56
CA ALA A 291 24.37 21.71 -21.14
C ALA A 291 24.91 23.12 -20.92
N LYS A 292 24.16 23.96 -20.21
CA LYS A 292 24.63 25.29 -19.81
C LYS A 292 25.54 25.08 -18.61
N GLU A 293 26.83 25.37 -18.77
CA GLU A 293 27.80 25.28 -17.68
C GLU A 293 27.36 26.19 -16.53
N ARG A 294 27.20 25.62 -15.34
CA ARG A 294 26.86 26.35 -14.12
C ARG A 294 28.05 26.21 -13.17
N PRO A 295 28.54 27.30 -12.58
CA PRO A 295 29.65 27.24 -11.64
C PRO A 295 29.29 26.37 -10.42
N PHE A 296 30.28 25.67 -9.87
CA PHE A 296 30.15 24.98 -8.60
C PHE A 296 29.83 26.00 -7.51
N ARG A 297 28.80 25.72 -6.72
CA ARG A 297 28.38 26.62 -5.63
C ARG A 297 29.21 26.34 -4.39
N GLY A 298 29.72 27.40 -3.75
CA GLY A 298 30.36 27.34 -2.44
C GLY A 298 29.36 26.99 -1.32
N GLY A 299 29.83 26.32 -0.27
CA GLY A 299 29.04 25.92 0.89
C GLY A 299 29.67 24.73 1.64
N SER A 300 29.12 24.38 2.81
CA SER A 300 29.63 23.21 3.55
C SER A 300 29.24 21.91 2.85
N ARG A 301 30.07 20.87 2.99
CA ARG A 301 29.80 19.52 2.44
C ARG A 301 28.43 18.99 2.89
N GLN A 302 28.06 19.25 4.15
CA GLN A 302 26.76 18.89 4.72
C GLN A 302 25.59 19.64 4.06
N GLN A 303 25.76 20.95 3.78
CA GLN A 303 24.74 21.73 3.07
C GLN A 303 24.56 21.26 1.62
N ALA A 304 25.66 20.91 0.95
CA ALA A 304 25.60 20.36 -0.40
C ALA A 304 24.84 19.02 -0.43
N LEU A 305 25.10 18.13 0.54
CA LEU A 305 24.34 16.89 0.69
C LEU A 305 22.86 17.14 0.97
N ARG A 306 22.51 18.00 1.95
CA ARG A 306 21.10 18.32 2.23
C ARG A 306 20.38 18.86 1.00
N ARG A 307 21.03 19.77 0.26
CA ARG A 307 20.48 20.36 -0.95
C ARG A 307 20.30 19.34 -2.07
N LYS A 308 21.23 18.39 -2.22
CA LYS A 308 21.07 17.26 -3.13
C LYS A 308 19.78 16.51 -2.81
N GLU A 309 19.60 16.10 -1.56
CA GLU A 309 18.42 15.33 -1.14
C GLU A 309 17.12 16.14 -1.33
N PHE A 310 17.09 17.43 -0.98
CA PHE A 310 15.92 18.29 -1.23
C PHE A 310 15.57 18.39 -2.72
N VAL A 311 16.57 18.59 -3.59
CA VAL A 311 16.33 18.69 -5.03
C VAL A 311 15.82 17.36 -5.59
N LEU A 312 16.31 16.23 -5.08
CA LEU A 312 15.82 14.90 -5.47
C LEU A 312 14.37 14.69 -5.01
N LEU A 313 14.05 15.03 -3.76
CA LEU A 313 12.70 14.95 -3.22
C LEU A 313 11.71 15.82 -4.00
N CYS A 314 12.06 17.09 -4.28
CA CYS A 314 11.22 17.99 -5.07
C CYS A 314 11.00 17.51 -6.51
N ARG A 315 11.90 16.68 -7.03
CA ARG A 315 11.82 16.15 -8.40
C ARG A 315 11.19 14.75 -8.48
N ASP A 316 10.92 14.10 -7.36
CA ASP A 316 10.33 12.76 -7.36
C ASP A 316 8.80 12.84 -7.51
N PRO A 317 8.21 12.40 -8.64
CA PRO A 317 6.76 12.39 -8.83
C PRO A 317 6.05 11.49 -7.81
N TRP A 318 6.74 10.48 -7.28
CA TRP A 318 6.17 9.58 -6.28
C TRP A 318 5.87 10.31 -4.96
N LEU A 319 6.69 11.32 -4.61
CA LEU A 319 6.46 12.11 -3.40
C LEU A 319 5.09 12.81 -3.45
N ILE A 320 4.72 13.34 -4.62
CA ILE A 320 3.42 14.00 -4.85
C ILE A 320 2.28 13.01 -4.64
N SER A 321 2.40 11.77 -5.14
CA SER A 321 1.37 10.75 -4.94
C SER A 321 1.23 10.33 -3.46
N GLN A 322 2.34 10.28 -2.73
CA GLN A 322 2.36 9.92 -1.31
C GLN A 322 1.72 11.01 -0.45
N THR A 323 2.07 12.28 -0.66
CA THR A 323 1.41 13.41 0.04
C THR A 323 -0.05 13.56 -0.36
N LEU A 324 -0.41 13.34 -1.63
CA LEU A 324 -1.81 13.36 -2.07
C LEU A 324 -2.64 12.29 -1.34
N MET A 325 -2.11 11.08 -1.20
CA MET A 325 -2.79 10.01 -0.46
C MET A 325 -3.02 10.41 1.01
N GLN A 326 -2.03 11.01 1.66
CA GLN A 326 -2.17 11.48 3.04
C GLN A 326 -3.18 12.63 3.17
N LEU A 327 -3.21 13.55 2.22
CA LEU A 327 -4.21 14.61 2.16
C LEU A 327 -5.63 14.04 1.96
N LEU A 328 -5.78 13.03 1.09
CA LEU A 328 -7.05 12.33 0.89
C LEU A 328 -7.54 11.67 2.20
N TYR A 329 -6.65 11.04 2.95
CA TYR A 329 -7.00 10.44 4.26
C TYR A 329 -7.31 11.48 5.35
N LEU A 330 -6.92 12.74 5.17
CA LEU A 330 -7.25 13.84 6.07
C LEU A 330 -8.67 14.40 5.82
N VAL A 331 -9.30 14.08 4.68
CA VAL A 331 -10.63 14.60 4.31
C VAL A 331 -11.72 14.21 5.32
N PRO A 332 -11.91 12.93 5.70
CA PRO A 332 -12.98 12.58 6.65
C PRO A 332 -12.84 13.26 8.02
N PRO A 333 -11.64 13.27 8.65
CA PRO A 333 -11.41 14.05 9.87
C PRO A 333 -11.67 15.56 9.68
N ALA A 334 -11.24 16.17 8.57
CA ALA A 334 -11.47 17.59 8.32
C ALA A 334 -12.98 17.93 8.19
N LEU A 335 -13.76 17.07 7.55
CA LEU A 335 -15.22 17.23 7.44
C LEU A 335 -15.94 17.04 8.76
N LEU A 336 -15.49 16.08 9.58
CA LEU A 336 -15.98 15.94 10.94
C LEU A 336 -15.78 17.23 11.72
N LEU A 337 -14.55 17.75 11.73
CA LEU A 337 -14.23 18.99 12.44
C LEU A 337 -15.15 20.13 12.03
N TRP A 338 -15.32 20.32 10.72
CA TRP A 338 -16.23 21.33 10.19
C TRP A 338 -17.64 21.17 10.75
N ARG A 339 -18.18 19.95 10.77
CA ARG A 339 -19.54 19.70 11.28
C ARG A 339 -19.64 19.83 12.80
N SER A 340 -18.64 19.37 13.52
CA SER A 340 -18.59 19.37 14.99
C SER A 340 -18.03 20.67 15.56
N PHE A 341 -17.88 21.73 14.75
CA PHE A 341 -17.43 23.05 15.22
C PHE A 341 -18.36 23.67 16.29
N GLY A 342 -19.57 23.10 16.48
CA GLY A 342 -20.48 23.42 17.59
C GLY A 342 -20.30 22.61 18.88
N ASP A 343 -19.65 21.43 18.83
CA ASP A 343 -19.44 20.52 19.97
C ASP A 343 -17.93 20.37 20.24
N SER A 344 -17.36 21.35 20.95
CA SER A 344 -15.91 21.64 21.00
C SER A 344 -14.97 20.54 21.52
N SER A 345 -15.49 19.47 22.14
CA SER A 345 -14.67 18.46 22.84
C SER A 345 -14.30 17.26 21.94
N ALA A 346 -15.29 16.63 21.30
CA ALA A 346 -15.05 15.39 20.53
C ALA A 346 -14.31 15.62 19.21
N ALA A 347 -14.52 16.79 18.60
CA ALA A 347 -13.87 17.23 17.38
C ALA A 347 -12.35 17.26 17.52
N LEU A 348 -11.87 17.93 18.58
CA LEU A 348 -10.45 18.16 18.82
C LEU A 348 -9.71 16.86 19.08
N THR A 349 -10.29 15.92 19.84
CA THR A 349 -9.66 14.62 20.15
C THR A 349 -9.34 13.79 18.90
N LEU A 350 -10.08 13.94 17.80
CA LEU A 350 -9.88 13.19 16.56
C LEU A 350 -8.78 13.77 15.66
N ILE A 351 -8.40 15.03 15.82
CA ILE A 351 -7.35 15.67 15.01
C ILE A 351 -5.97 15.07 15.31
N THR A 352 -5.66 14.94 16.60
CA THR A 352 -4.35 14.52 17.08
C THR A 352 -3.90 13.17 16.49
N PRO A 353 -4.66 12.07 16.58
CA PRO A 353 -4.23 10.80 16.00
C PRO A 353 -4.02 10.88 14.48
N VAL A 354 -4.82 11.67 13.78
CA VAL A 354 -4.73 11.81 12.32
C VAL A 354 -3.45 12.54 11.93
N ILE A 355 -3.14 13.66 12.59
CA ILE A 355 -1.90 14.40 12.36
C ILE A 355 -0.67 13.53 12.68
N VAL A 356 -0.70 12.82 13.82
CA VAL A 356 0.41 11.93 14.23
C VAL A 356 0.61 10.79 13.23
N MET A 357 -0.47 10.15 12.78
CA MET A 357 -0.42 9.08 11.77
C MET A 357 0.13 9.60 10.44
N ALA A 358 -0.37 10.75 9.96
CA ALA A 358 0.09 11.37 8.72
C ALA A 358 1.58 11.72 8.79
N ALA A 359 2.05 12.25 9.92
CA ALA A 359 3.45 12.57 10.13
C ALA A 359 4.35 11.32 10.13
N GLY A 360 3.93 10.25 10.81
CA GLY A 360 4.65 8.97 10.82
C GLY A 360 4.79 8.35 9.43
N GLN A 361 3.68 8.26 8.68
CA GLN A 361 3.66 7.70 7.33
C GLN A 361 4.43 8.59 6.32
N LEU A 362 4.39 9.92 6.49
CA LEU A 362 5.16 10.82 5.61
C LEU A 362 6.65 10.71 5.90
N ALA A 363 7.02 10.63 7.17
CA ALA A 363 8.41 10.48 7.59
C ALA A 363 8.99 9.17 7.07
N GLY A 364 8.25 8.06 7.18
CA GLY A 364 8.69 6.77 6.65
C GLY A 364 8.79 6.74 5.12
N GLY A 365 7.82 7.33 4.41
CA GLY A 365 7.90 7.50 2.95
C GLY A 365 9.09 8.35 2.50
N LEU A 366 9.34 9.48 3.15
CA LEU A 366 10.49 10.36 2.90
C LEU A 366 11.82 9.70 3.26
N ALA A 367 11.86 8.98 4.38
CA ALA A 367 13.03 8.22 4.81
C ALA A 367 13.36 7.10 3.82
N TRP A 368 12.35 6.39 3.31
CA TRP A 368 12.55 5.39 2.27
C TRP A 368 13.14 6.01 1.00
N LEU A 369 12.59 7.14 0.53
CA LEU A 369 13.09 7.85 -0.66
C LEU A 369 14.54 8.30 -0.51
N THR A 370 14.88 8.90 0.63
CA THR A 370 16.22 9.47 0.86
C THR A 370 17.26 8.39 1.17
N ILE A 371 16.91 7.35 1.93
CA ILE A 371 17.86 6.33 2.40
C ILE A 371 18.01 5.18 1.40
N SER A 372 16.88 4.68 0.88
CA SER A 372 16.85 3.49 0.01
C SER A 372 16.73 3.85 -1.48
N GLY A 373 16.29 5.06 -1.80
CA GLY A 373 16.14 5.54 -3.19
C GLY A 373 17.43 6.01 -3.85
N GLU A 374 18.61 5.76 -3.27
CA GLU A 374 19.89 6.14 -3.87
C GLU A 374 20.23 5.21 -5.04
N ASP A 375 20.28 5.74 -6.26
CA ASP A 375 20.52 4.95 -7.48
C ASP A 375 21.99 4.51 -7.63
N ALA A 376 22.94 5.25 -7.05
CA ALA A 376 24.38 4.97 -7.16
C ALA A 376 25.08 5.10 -5.79
N PRO A 377 24.77 4.21 -4.81
CA PRO A 377 25.36 4.26 -3.48
C PRO A 377 26.88 4.10 -3.51
N ASP A 378 27.41 3.33 -4.46
CA ASP A 378 28.85 3.10 -4.63
C ASP A 378 29.59 4.40 -4.98
N LEU A 379 28.99 5.29 -5.78
CA LEU A 379 29.59 6.59 -6.10
C LEU A 379 29.62 7.51 -4.87
N VAL A 380 28.56 7.48 -4.05
CA VAL A 380 28.53 8.22 -2.78
C VAL A 380 29.57 7.67 -1.80
N ALA A 381 29.80 6.35 -1.81
CA ALA A 381 30.82 5.70 -0.97
C ALA A 381 32.26 6.08 -1.37
N THR A 382 32.51 6.44 -2.64
CA THR A 382 33.82 6.95 -3.08
C THR A 382 34.08 8.42 -2.73
N ALA A 383 33.05 9.15 -2.27
CA ALA A 383 33.23 10.52 -1.85
C ALA A 383 34.09 10.59 -0.57
N PRO A 384 34.96 11.61 -0.40
CA PRO A 384 35.78 11.80 0.80
C PRO A 384 34.94 12.33 1.97
N LEU A 385 33.92 11.56 2.36
CA LEU A 385 32.92 11.86 3.38
C LEU A 385 32.75 10.64 4.28
N THR A 386 32.55 10.89 5.57
CA THR A 386 32.24 9.80 6.50
C THR A 386 30.83 9.27 6.23
N PRO A 387 30.59 7.94 6.31
CA PRO A 387 29.25 7.38 6.13
C PRO A 387 28.19 7.98 7.07
N SER A 388 28.62 8.37 8.28
CA SER A 388 27.77 9.04 9.27
C SER A 388 27.28 10.41 8.80
N SER A 389 28.11 11.20 8.11
CA SER A 389 27.71 12.50 7.56
C SER A 389 26.62 12.38 6.50
N VAL A 390 26.72 11.37 5.63
CA VAL A 390 25.73 11.08 4.57
C VAL A 390 24.39 10.67 5.19
N ILE A 391 24.42 9.75 6.16
CA ILE A 391 23.21 9.30 6.86
C ILE A 391 22.58 10.47 7.63
N ARG A 392 23.39 11.26 8.34
CA ARG A 392 22.91 12.43 9.07
C ARG A 392 22.25 13.45 8.14
N ALA A 393 22.83 13.73 6.97
CA ALA A 393 22.23 14.65 6.00
C ALA A 393 20.86 14.16 5.52
N LYS A 394 20.71 12.85 5.27
CA LYS A 394 19.43 12.24 4.88
C LYS A 394 18.39 12.32 5.99
N ILE A 395 18.76 11.99 7.23
CA ILE A 395 17.87 12.12 8.40
C ILE A 395 17.46 13.59 8.62
N GLU A 396 18.40 14.53 8.56
CA GLU A 396 18.13 15.96 8.71
C GLU A 396 17.10 16.45 7.67
N VAL A 397 17.23 16.03 6.41
CA VAL A 397 16.29 16.40 5.34
C VAL A 397 14.87 15.90 5.63
N VAL A 398 14.74 14.64 6.08
CA VAL A 398 13.43 14.07 6.45
C VAL A 398 12.82 14.84 7.61
N LEU A 399 13.57 15.06 8.70
CA LEU A 399 13.06 15.77 9.88
C LEU A 399 12.71 17.22 9.58
N ILE A 400 13.50 17.92 8.76
CA ILE A 400 13.19 19.29 8.33
C ILE A 400 11.91 19.32 7.50
N ALA A 401 11.72 18.39 6.56
CA ALA A 401 10.51 18.32 5.76
C ALA A 401 9.26 18.10 6.61
N ILE A 402 9.32 17.19 7.59
CA ILE A 402 8.24 16.96 8.56
C ILE A 402 7.99 18.21 9.41
N ALA A 403 9.04 18.85 9.93
CA ALA A 403 8.91 20.06 10.73
C ALA A 403 8.23 21.21 9.95
N ILE A 404 8.61 21.44 8.69
CA ILE A 404 8.01 22.48 7.85
C ILE A 404 6.50 22.26 7.67
N ILE A 405 6.07 21.01 7.47
CA ILE A 405 4.67 20.67 7.20
C ILE A 405 3.83 20.72 8.49
N PHE A 406 4.34 20.15 9.59
CA PHE A 406 3.54 19.91 10.79
C PHE A 406 3.68 20.98 11.87
N CYS A 407 4.74 21.79 11.86
CA CYS A 407 4.88 22.88 12.83
C CYS A 407 3.74 23.91 12.74
N PRO A 408 3.28 24.37 11.55
CA PRO A 408 2.13 25.27 11.44
C PRO A 408 0.83 24.65 11.99
N LEU A 409 0.62 23.34 11.77
CA LEU A 409 -0.54 22.61 12.26
C LEU A 409 -0.53 22.51 13.80
N VAL A 410 0.62 22.20 14.39
CA VAL A 410 0.80 22.18 15.85
C VAL A 410 0.64 23.57 16.44
N ALA A 411 1.18 24.61 15.79
CA ALA A 411 1.03 26.00 16.23
C ALA A 411 -0.45 26.42 16.25
N ALA A 412 -1.25 26.02 15.26
CA ALA A 412 -2.69 26.23 15.26
C ALA A 412 -3.38 25.53 16.44
N LEU A 413 -2.96 24.30 16.78
CA LEU A 413 -3.50 23.56 17.93
C LEU A 413 -3.18 24.21 19.29
N VAL A 414 -2.07 24.96 19.41
CA VAL A 414 -1.73 25.65 20.67
C VAL A 414 -2.83 26.64 21.08
N PHE A 415 -3.47 27.30 20.10
CA PHE A 415 -4.56 28.23 20.36
C PHE A 415 -5.85 27.52 20.83
N ALA A 416 -6.04 26.25 20.48
CA ALA A 416 -7.20 25.46 20.90
C ALA A 416 -6.96 24.77 22.26
N SER A 417 -5.83 24.08 22.41
CA SER A 417 -5.45 23.38 23.65
C SER A 417 -3.93 23.18 23.70
N PRO A 418 -3.21 23.86 24.62
CA PRO A 418 -1.76 23.72 24.75
C PRO A 418 -1.32 22.29 25.09
N LEU A 419 -2.10 21.58 25.92
CA LEU A 419 -1.82 20.18 26.28
C LEU A 419 -1.93 19.27 25.06
N GLN A 420 -2.98 19.46 24.25
CA GLN A 420 -3.16 18.70 23.02
C GLN A 420 -2.03 18.97 22.02
N ALA A 421 -1.63 20.23 21.86
CA ALA A 421 -0.52 20.60 21.00
C ALA A 421 0.79 19.95 21.47
N ALA A 422 1.08 19.95 22.78
CA ALA A 422 2.27 19.31 23.35
C ALA A 422 2.30 17.79 23.12
N ILE A 423 1.18 17.09 23.37
CA ILE A 423 1.06 15.65 23.10
C ILE A 423 1.23 15.37 21.60
N THR A 424 0.57 16.16 20.74
CA THR A 424 0.64 16.01 19.29
C THR A 424 2.08 16.22 18.80
N ALA A 425 2.76 17.28 19.23
CA ALA A 425 4.15 17.56 18.88
C ALA A 425 5.08 16.42 19.30
N THR A 426 4.94 15.94 20.54
CA THR A 426 5.76 14.85 21.08
C THR A 426 5.56 13.57 20.27
N MET A 427 4.31 13.21 19.96
CA MET A 427 3.98 12.00 19.21
C MET A 427 4.37 12.10 17.73
N ILE A 428 4.35 13.29 17.12
CA ILE A 428 4.91 13.53 15.78
C ILE A 428 6.42 13.26 15.78
N ILE A 429 7.15 13.76 16.78
CA ILE A 429 8.60 13.55 16.88
C ILE A 429 8.91 12.06 17.05
N ILE A 430 8.23 11.38 17.98
CA ILE A 430 8.43 9.95 18.24
C ILE A 430 8.04 9.11 17.02
N GLY A 431 6.91 9.41 16.37
CA GLY A 431 6.45 8.72 15.18
C GLY A 431 7.40 8.89 14.00
N ALA A 432 7.85 10.12 13.72
CA ALA A 432 8.80 10.41 12.65
C ALA A 432 10.17 9.76 12.91
N ALA A 433 10.66 9.79 14.15
CA ALA A 433 11.90 9.14 14.55
C ALA A 433 11.80 7.60 14.41
N SER A 434 10.69 7.00 14.86
CA SER A 434 10.45 5.56 14.75
C SER A 434 10.40 5.11 13.28
N ALA A 435 9.63 5.80 12.44
CA ALA A 435 9.51 5.49 11.02
C ALA A 435 10.87 5.63 10.30
N THR A 436 11.62 6.69 10.59
CA THR A 436 12.97 6.89 10.04
C THR A 436 13.94 5.81 10.50
N ALA A 437 13.89 5.41 11.78
CA ALA A 437 14.72 4.35 12.34
C ALA A 437 14.43 2.99 11.71
N ILE A 438 13.15 2.64 11.52
CA ILE A 438 12.74 1.41 10.84
C ILE A 438 13.33 1.36 9.42
N GLN A 439 13.24 2.45 8.66
CA GLN A 439 13.81 2.51 7.31
C GLN A 439 15.36 2.37 7.33
N LEU A 440 16.03 2.94 8.33
CA LEU A 440 17.48 2.77 8.51
C LEU A 440 17.90 1.35 8.93
N TRP A 441 17.04 0.62 9.66
CA TRP A 441 17.31 -0.75 10.09
C TRP A 441 17.18 -1.73 8.94
N PHE A 442 16.20 -1.51 8.06
CA PHE A 442 15.92 -2.38 6.90
C PHE A 442 16.54 -1.91 5.60
N ARG A 443 17.50 -0.97 5.63
CA ARG A 443 18.28 -0.60 4.45
C ARG A 443 18.99 -1.86 3.91
N VAL A 444 18.64 -2.29 2.70
CA VAL A 444 19.30 -3.44 2.05
C VAL A 444 20.31 -2.89 1.07
N GLN A 445 21.61 -3.14 1.29
CA GLN A 445 22.63 -2.78 0.30
C GLN A 445 22.49 -3.69 -0.93
N ALA A 446 22.38 -3.07 -2.11
CA ALA A 446 22.30 -3.80 -3.38
C ALA A 446 23.61 -4.55 -3.65
N ARG A 447 23.53 -5.75 -4.25
CA ARG A 447 24.72 -6.48 -4.68
C ARG A 447 25.34 -5.79 -5.89
N ARG A 448 26.67 -5.89 -6.07
CA ARG A 448 27.43 -5.32 -7.21
C ARG A 448 26.83 -5.64 -8.59
N SER A 449 26.12 -6.76 -8.73
CA SER A 449 25.40 -7.16 -9.94
C SER A 449 24.12 -6.36 -10.23
N GLN A 450 23.70 -5.44 -9.34
CA GLN A 450 22.43 -4.70 -9.40
C GLN A 450 22.64 -3.17 -9.54
N PHE A 451 23.77 -2.75 -10.11
CA PHE A 451 24.28 -1.37 -10.26
C PHE A 451 23.31 -0.33 -10.88
N ARG A 452 22.07 -0.71 -11.26
CA ARG A 452 21.07 0.16 -11.89
C ARG A 452 19.63 -0.05 -11.38
N ARG A 453 19.40 -0.87 -10.34
CA ARG A 453 18.05 -1.10 -9.78
C ARG A 453 17.85 -0.27 -8.51
N ARG A 454 16.83 0.61 -8.53
CA ARG A 454 16.33 1.33 -7.34
C ARG A 454 15.94 0.31 -6.26
N GLN A 455 16.34 0.52 -5.01
CA GLN A 455 16.07 -0.47 -3.96
C GLN A 455 14.56 -0.61 -3.73
N THR A 456 14.09 -1.85 -3.66
CA THR A 456 12.71 -2.15 -3.25
C THR A 456 12.67 -2.18 -1.72
N SER A 457 11.72 -1.46 -1.11
CA SER A 457 11.50 -1.53 0.33
C SER A 457 11.29 -2.97 0.79
N SER A 458 11.84 -3.31 1.95
CA SER A 458 11.44 -4.54 2.64
C SER A 458 9.96 -4.44 2.99
N ARG A 459 9.14 -5.41 2.54
CA ARG A 459 7.72 -5.47 2.94
C ARG A 459 7.55 -5.48 4.45
N LEU A 460 8.50 -6.09 5.18
CA LEU A 460 8.51 -6.10 6.64
C LEU A 460 8.75 -4.71 7.22
N ALA A 461 9.60 -3.88 6.60
CA ALA A 461 9.78 -2.49 6.98
C ALA A 461 8.49 -1.68 6.75
N THR A 462 7.81 -1.90 5.63
CA THR A 462 6.53 -1.24 5.33
C THR A 462 5.45 -1.61 6.36
N PHE A 463 5.33 -2.88 6.75
CA PHE A 463 4.39 -3.26 7.81
C PHE A 463 4.79 -2.68 9.17
N ALA A 464 6.06 -2.76 9.54
CA ALA A 464 6.56 -2.20 10.79
C ALA A 464 6.29 -0.69 10.88
N GLU A 465 6.51 0.05 9.80
CA GLU A 465 6.21 1.48 9.70
C GLU A 465 4.72 1.76 9.85
N ALA A 466 3.87 0.98 9.16
CA ALA A 466 2.42 1.14 9.24
C ALA A 466 1.90 0.89 10.65
N PHE A 467 2.29 -0.23 11.28
CA PHE A 467 1.91 -0.55 12.65
C PHE A 467 2.47 0.44 13.66
N SER A 468 3.71 0.89 13.49
CA SER A 468 4.30 1.93 14.36
C SER A 468 3.55 3.25 14.24
N SER A 469 3.21 3.69 13.03
CA SER A 469 2.48 4.95 12.81
C SER A 469 1.07 4.90 13.39
N ILE A 470 0.36 3.78 13.22
CA ILE A 470 -0.97 3.56 13.80
C ILE A 470 -0.88 3.49 15.33
N GLY A 471 0.13 2.79 15.87
CA GLY A 471 0.33 2.66 17.32
C GLY A 471 0.62 4.00 17.99
N TRP A 472 1.47 4.84 17.39
CA TRP A 472 1.74 6.19 17.92
C TRP A 472 0.53 7.11 17.82
N ALA A 473 -0.26 7.01 16.75
CA ALA A 473 -1.52 7.73 16.62
C ALA A 473 -2.54 7.31 17.69
N ALA A 474 -2.73 6.00 17.88
CA ALA A 474 -3.61 5.47 18.93
C ALA A 474 -3.15 5.90 20.32
N THR A 475 -1.84 5.87 20.58
CA THR A 475 -1.23 6.37 21.82
C THR A 475 -1.54 7.84 22.03
N ALA A 476 -1.42 8.67 21.00
CA ALA A 476 -1.71 10.10 21.08
C ALA A 476 -3.19 10.38 21.43
N ALA A 477 -4.13 9.65 20.80
CA ALA A 477 -5.55 9.75 21.13
C ALA A 477 -5.85 9.29 22.56
N LEU A 478 -5.31 8.14 22.96
CA LEU A 478 -5.53 7.57 24.29
C LEU A 478 -4.91 8.42 25.39
N LEU A 479 -3.76 9.07 25.16
CA LEU A 479 -3.19 10.00 26.13
C LEU A 479 -4.10 11.20 26.42
N LEU A 480 -4.93 11.61 25.44
CA LEU A 480 -5.89 12.69 25.61
C LEU A 480 -7.19 12.25 26.30
N THR A 481 -7.62 11.00 26.08
CA THR A 481 -8.90 10.51 26.62
C THR A 481 -8.76 9.70 27.91
N LEU A 482 -7.76 8.82 27.98
CA LEU A 482 -7.51 7.83 29.01
C LEU A 482 -5.99 7.67 29.24
N PRO A 483 -5.35 8.58 30.01
CA PRO A 483 -3.89 8.67 30.10
C PRO A 483 -3.19 7.35 30.46
N THR A 484 -3.78 6.55 31.36
CA THR A 484 -3.26 5.22 31.73
C THR A 484 -3.26 4.25 30.55
N ALA A 485 -4.34 4.17 29.80
CA ALA A 485 -4.43 3.37 28.57
C ALA A 485 -3.47 3.90 27.49
N GLY A 486 -3.27 5.22 27.43
CA GLY A 486 -2.28 5.86 26.55
C GLY A 486 -0.87 5.39 26.82
N ILE A 487 -0.43 5.35 28.08
CA ILE A 487 0.89 4.86 28.46
C ILE A 487 1.05 3.38 28.07
N VAL A 488 0.05 2.55 28.34
CA VAL A 488 0.07 1.12 27.95
C VAL A 488 0.18 0.95 26.44
N SER A 489 -0.62 1.70 25.66
CA SER A 489 -0.55 1.71 24.20
C SER A 489 0.84 2.16 23.69
N GLY A 490 1.43 3.17 24.32
CA GLY A 490 2.77 3.65 24.01
C GLY A 490 3.84 2.60 24.27
N LEU A 491 3.74 1.88 25.40
CA LEU A 491 4.64 0.76 25.73
C LEU A 491 4.51 -0.41 24.75
N ILE A 492 3.29 -0.76 24.34
CA ILE A 492 3.05 -1.78 23.32
C ILE A 492 3.68 -1.37 21.98
N THR A 493 3.48 -0.11 21.58
CA THR A 493 4.04 0.42 20.33
C THR A 493 5.57 0.47 20.37
N ALA A 494 6.15 0.92 21.48
CA ALA A 494 7.60 0.88 21.69
C ALA A 494 8.14 -0.55 21.67
N GLY A 495 7.43 -1.50 22.27
CA GLY A 495 7.75 -2.93 22.24
C GLY A 495 7.74 -3.49 20.82
N LEU A 496 6.77 -3.10 20.00
CA LEU A 496 6.71 -3.45 18.57
C LEU A 496 7.92 -2.89 17.83
N VAL A 497 8.26 -1.62 18.03
CA VAL A 497 9.45 -0.99 17.43
C VAL A 497 10.73 -1.70 17.89
N ALA A 498 10.88 -2.03 19.16
CA ALA A 498 12.03 -2.78 19.69
C ALA A 498 12.13 -4.20 19.11
N MET A 499 10.99 -4.87 18.95
CA MET A 499 10.92 -6.18 18.29
C MET A 499 11.36 -6.08 16.83
N THR A 500 10.90 -5.06 16.10
CA THR A 500 11.31 -4.85 14.69
C THR A 500 12.81 -4.59 14.56
N TRP A 501 13.42 -3.86 15.51
CA TRP A 501 14.87 -3.70 15.59
C TRP A 501 15.59 -5.04 15.76
N LYS A 502 15.09 -5.92 16.64
CA LYS A 502 15.68 -7.26 16.85
C LYS A 502 15.62 -8.14 15.60
N PHE A 503 14.59 -7.98 14.77
CA PHE A 503 14.47 -8.67 13.48
C PHE A 503 15.24 -8.01 12.34
N SER A 504 15.86 -6.84 12.56
CA SER A 504 16.59 -6.15 11.51
C SER A 504 17.81 -6.95 11.00
N PRO A 505 18.17 -6.80 9.71
CA PRO A 505 19.41 -7.33 9.18
C PRO A 505 20.62 -6.82 9.99
N ARG A 506 21.60 -7.69 10.27
CA ARG A 506 22.86 -7.22 10.88
C ARG A 506 23.58 -6.32 9.87
N ARG A 507 24.06 -5.18 10.35
CA ARG A 507 24.86 -4.20 9.60
C ARG A 507 26.29 -4.76 9.58
N ASP A 508 26.70 -5.32 8.44
CA ASP A 508 28.11 -5.56 8.16
C ASP A 508 28.75 -4.24 7.71
#